data_AF-A0A2T0W2B8-F1
#
_entry.id   AF-A0A2T0W2B8-F1
#
_cell.length_a   1.000
_cell.length_b   1.000
_cell.length_c   1.000
_cell.angle_alpha   90.00
_cell.angle_beta   90.00
_cell.angle_gamma   90.00
#
_symmetry.space_group_name_H-M   'P 1'
#
loop_
_entity.id
_entity.type
_entity.pdbx_description
1 polymer ?
#
loop_
_entity_poly.entity_id
_entity_poly.type
_entity_poly.pdbx_seq_one_letter_code
_entity_poly.pdbx_strand_id
1 'polypeptide(L)'
;MKNLVFILLSFISFGAPVQAATFDIARETGLEFVAQTRIPGPTDKMMSLCYLTDDLTVFGLRITSDIQSYALASDGCVAEYEQLYTEDKIIAAQALNLIPENVDPIARNDLQRNLSVYGLLIAGFLGLFAVIIRRVKSLMGYDLRGPMRKKAAHRILSAMCHMAKCDSIVDATELAHIRKMARHLTGRSYPNSDIIHMVDAIDMSAGLAEHDFIAFGKGLRDREKDLMMQGILSVAIASGRMQPNEHEFATALAYGLGMPGEDFRRVLDNALAAPTS
;
A
#
# COMPACT_ATOMS: atom_id res chain seq x y z
N MET A 1 14.63 -2.10 -13.29
CA MET A 1 13.24 -1.64 -13.56
C MET A 1 12.33 -2.74 -14.09
N LYS A 2 12.78 -3.67 -14.95
CA LYS A 2 11.95 -4.82 -15.43
C LYS A 2 11.43 -5.76 -14.32
N ASN A 3 12.22 -6.01 -13.27
CA ASN A 3 11.83 -6.95 -12.21
C ASN A 3 10.79 -6.40 -11.22
N LEU A 4 10.55 -5.08 -11.21
CA LEU A 4 9.58 -4.44 -10.33
C LEU A 4 8.16 -4.51 -10.92
N VAL A 5 8.04 -4.60 -12.24
CA VAL A 5 6.77 -4.79 -12.96
C VAL A 5 6.21 -6.20 -12.76
N PHE A 6 7.09 -7.22 -12.69
CA PHE A 6 6.67 -8.61 -12.48
C PHE A 6 6.14 -8.87 -11.07
N ILE A 7 6.71 -8.22 -10.05
CA ILE A 7 6.24 -8.35 -8.67
C ILE A 7 4.89 -7.63 -8.48
N LEU A 8 4.67 -6.52 -9.17
CA LEU A 8 3.39 -5.80 -9.14
C LEU A 8 2.25 -6.63 -9.76
N LEU A 9 2.54 -7.44 -10.81
CA LEU A 9 1.58 -8.33 -11.45
C LEU A 9 1.27 -9.58 -10.59
N SER A 10 2.25 -10.14 -9.87
CA SER A 10 2.01 -11.32 -9.01
C SER A 10 1.23 -11.03 -7.73
N PHE A 11 1.23 -9.79 -7.22
CA PHE A 11 0.46 -9.43 -6.02
C PHE A 11 -1.05 -9.29 -6.26
N ILE A 12 -1.49 -9.24 -7.53
CA ILE A 12 -2.91 -9.22 -7.89
C ILE A 12 -3.51 -10.65 -7.83
N SER A 13 -2.66 -11.68 -7.82
CA SER A 13 -3.09 -13.08 -8.00
C SER A 13 -3.39 -13.87 -6.72
N PHE A 14 -3.13 -13.31 -5.52
CA PHE A 14 -3.20 -14.07 -4.26
C PHE A 14 -4.05 -13.40 -3.16
N GLY A 15 -5.25 -12.95 -3.50
CA GLY A 15 -6.21 -12.42 -2.51
C GLY A 15 -7.66 -12.74 -2.84
N ALA A 16 -8.18 -13.78 -2.17
CA ALA A 16 -9.58 -14.23 -2.09
C ALA A 16 -10.19 -14.91 -3.34
N PRO A 17 -11.10 -15.90 -3.15
CA PRO A 17 -11.92 -16.39 -4.24
C PRO A 17 -12.78 -15.21 -4.70
N VAL A 18 -12.42 -14.66 -5.86
CA VAL A 18 -13.31 -13.85 -6.66
C VAL A 18 -14.51 -14.76 -6.94
N GLN A 19 -15.57 -14.63 -6.15
CA GLN A 19 -16.90 -14.89 -6.67
C GLN A 19 -16.91 -14.13 -7.99
N ALA A 20 -17.08 -14.87 -9.09
CA ALA A 20 -17.22 -14.29 -10.40
C ALA A 20 -18.49 -13.44 -10.38
N ALA A 21 -18.38 -12.22 -9.84
CA ALA A 21 -19.27 -11.13 -10.18
C ALA A 21 -19.11 -11.03 -11.68
N THR A 22 -20.17 -11.36 -12.41
CA THR A 22 -20.31 -10.97 -13.80
C THR A 22 -20.15 -9.46 -13.82
N PHE A 23 -18.96 -9.01 -14.19
CA PHE A 23 -18.63 -7.60 -14.31
C PHE A 23 -19.40 -7.09 -15.52
N ASP A 24 -20.60 -6.56 -15.30
CA ASP A 24 -21.42 -6.00 -16.37
C ASP A 24 -20.89 -4.61 -16.70
N ILE A 25 -19.97 -4.58 -17.68
CA ILE A 25 -19.49 -3.37 -18.33
C ILE A 25 -20.21 -3.33 -19.67
N ALA A 26 -21.20 -2.45 -19.78
CA ALA A 26 -21.98 -2.30 -21.00
C ALA A 26 -21.85 -0.87 -21.53
N ARG A 27 -21.91 -0.74 -22.85
CA ARG A 27 -22.19 0.53 -23.50
C ARG A 27 -23.62 0.51 -23.97
N GLU A 28 -24.39 1.47 -23.49
CA GLU A 28 -25.81 1.58 -23.79
C GLU A 28 -26.10 2.98 -24.34
N THR A 29 -27.00 3.04 -25.32
CA THR A 29 -27.47 4.30 -25.85
C THR A 29 -28.46 4.92 -24.88
N GLY A 30 -28.17 6.13 -24.40
CA GLY A 30 -29.04 6.90 -23.53
C GLY A 30 -29.70 8.06 -24.25
N LEU A 31 -30.79 8.55 -23.68
CA LEU A 31 -31.42 9.81 -24.05
C LEU A 31 -31.43 10.73 -22.84
N GLU A 32 -31.14 12.01 -23.07
CA GLU A 32 -31.14 13.04 -22.04
C GLU A 32 -31.93 14.25 -22.52
N PHE A 33 -32.92 14.66 -21.72
CA PHE A 33 -33.80 15.77 -22.06
C PHE A 33 -33.06 17.11 -22.08
N VAL A 34 -33.25 17.89 -23.16
CA VAL A 34 -32.66 19.22 -23.34
C VAL A 34 -33.74 20.30 -23.24
N ALA A 35 -34.76 20.23 -24.09
CA ALA A 35 -35.79 21.25 -24.19
C ALA A 35 -37.08 20.70 -24.80
N GLN A 36 -38.22 21.33 -24.48
CA GLN A 36 -39.48 21.08 -25.19
C GLN A 36 -39.47 21.82 -26.54
N THR A 37 -39.94 21.17 -27.60
CA THR A 37 -40.05 21.77 -28.93
C THR A 37 -41.51 22.07 -29.27
N ARG A 38 -41.73 22.85 -30.34
CA ARG A 38 -43.07 23.06 -30.93
C ARG A 38 -43.31 22.18 -32.16
N ILE A 39 -42.54 21.11 -32.30
CA ILE A 39 -42.64 20.18 -33.43
C ILE A 39 -43.68 19.11 -33.07
N PRO A 40 -44.79 18.99 -33.82
CA PRO A 40 -45.79 17.96 -33.56
C PRO A 40 -45.24 16.59 -33.94
N GLY A 41 -45.39 15.62 -33.04
CA GLY A 41 -45.05 14.22 -33.27
C GLY A 41 -46.20 13.41 -33.90
N PRO A 42 -46.01 12.09 -34.09
CA PRO A 42 -47.00 11.19 -34.72
C PRO A 42 -48.33 11.10 -33.96
N THR A 43 -48.32 11.43 -32.68
CA THR A 43 -49.47 11.36 -31.76
C THR A 43 -50.10 12.72 -31.49
N ASP A 44 -49.79 13.75 -32.28
CA ASP A 44 -50.22 15.15 -32.12
C ASP A 44 -49.75 15.81 -30.79
N LYS A 45 -48.81 15.15 -30.11
CA LYS A 45 -48.10 15.69 -28.95
C LYS A 45 -46.79 16.36 -29.39
N MET A 46 -46.41 17.42 -28.70
CA MET A 46 -45.15 18.12 -28.95
C MET A 46 -43.96 17.23 -28.58
N MET A 47 -43.00 17.11 -29.48
CA MET A 47 -41.80 16.34 -29.25
C MET A 47 -40.81 17.08 -28.34
N SER A 48 -39.99 16.32 -27.62
CA SER A 48 -38.89 16.83 -26.82
C SER A 48 -37.57 16.67 -27.57
N LEU A 49 -36.71 17.68 -27.47
CA LEU A 49 -35.34 17.63 -27.94
C LEU A 49 -34.48 16.95 -26.87
N CYS A 50 -33.76 15.92 -27.29
CA CYS A 50 -32.92 15.09 -26.45
C CYS A 50 -31.49 15.07 -26.99
N TYR A 51 -30.51 14.94 -26.10
CA TYR A 51 -29.19 14.43 -26.47
C TYR A 51 -29.26 12.91 -26.61
N LEU A 52 -28.68 12.40 -27.68
CA LEU A 52 -28.33 10.99 -27.80
C LEU A 52 -26.94 10.80 -27.17
N THR A 53 -26.86 9.97 -26.13
CA THR A 53 -25.62 9.70 -25.40
C THR A 53 -25.15 8.26 -25.59
N ASP A 54 -23.82 8.05 -25.65
CA ASP A 54 -23.20 6.73 -25.48
C ASP A 54 -22.73 6.62 -24.03
N ASP A 55 -23.44 5.82 -23.23
CA ASP A 55 -23.23 5.71 -21.81
C ASP A 55 -22.41 4.46 -21.47
N LEU A 56 -21.31 4.65 -20.73
CA LEU A 56 -20.58 3.53 -20.15
C LEU A 56 -21.17 3.23 -18.77
N THR A 57 -21.87 2.11 -18.65
CA THR A 57 -22.41 1.63 -17.38
C THR A 57 -21.48 0.58 -16.78
N VAL A 58 -21.20 0.72 -15.49
CA VAL A 58 -20.42 -0.25 -14.72
C VAL A 58 -21.19 -0.49 -13.43
N PHE A 59 -21.59 -1.74 -13.17
CA PHE A 59 -22.48 -2.10 -12.05
C PHE A 59 -23.85 -1.38 -12.07
N GLY A 60 -24.39 -1.12 -13.26
CA GLY A 60 -25.64 -0.36 -13.43
C GLY A 60 -25.53 1.13 -13.08
N LEU A 61 -24.33 1.62 -12.78
CA LEU A 61 -24.05 3.04 -12.56
C LEU A 61 -23.44 3.62 -13.84
N ARG A 62 -24.02 4.71 -14.34
CA ARG A 62 -23.51 5.47 -15.49
C ARG A 62 -22.22 6.18 -15.07
N ILE A 63 -21.07 5.70 -15.56
CA ILE A 63 -19.75 6.25 -15.23
C ILE A 63 -19.39 7.39 -16.17
N THR A 64 -19.55 7.19 -17.48
CA THR A 64 -19.35 8.25 -18.49
C THR A 64 -20.56 8.30 -19.42
N SER A 65 -20.75 9.44 -20.06
CA SER A 65 -21.87 9.69 -20.96
C SER A 65 -21.43 10.69 -22.00
N ASP A 66 -21.24 10.22 -23.22
CA ASP A 66 -20.73 11.01 -24.34
C ASP A 66 -21.86 11.39 -25.29
N ILE A 67 -22.13 12.69 -25.40
CA ILE A 67 -23.14 13.24 -26.31
C ILE A 67 -22.67 13.04 -27.76
N GLN A 68 -23.49 12.34 -28.55
CA GLN A 68 -23.25 12.06 -29.97
C GLN A 68 -23.97 13.03 -30.89
N SER A 69 -25.27 13.23 -30.68
CA SER A 69 -26.13 14.05 -31.56
C SER A 69 -27.43 14.48 -30.87
N TYR A 70 -28.23 15.31 -31.54
CA TYR A 70 -29.59 15.59 -31.12
C TYR A 70 -30.57 14.57 -31.69
N ALA A 71 -31.60 14.26 -30.91
CA ALA A 71 -32.70 13.41 -31.32
C ALA A 71 -34.03 13.98 -30.82
N LEU A 72 -35.12 13.67 -31.52
CA LEU A 72 -36.48 13.99 -31.11
C LEU A 72 -37.15 12.74 -30.56
N ALA A 73 -37.79 12.89 -29.40
CA ALA A 73 -38.58 11.84 -28.77
C ALA A 73 -39.95 12.38 -28.34
N SER A 74 -41.00 11.59 -28.51
CA SER A 74 -42.37 11.96 -28.13
C SER A 74 -42.69 11.72 -26.64
N ASP A 75 -41.82 10.99 -25.94
CA ASP A 75 -42.02 10.52 -24.57
C ASP A 75 -41.19 11.31 -23.52
N GLY A 76 -40.55 12.41 -23.93
CA GLY A 76 -39.69 13.17 -23.03
C GLY A 76 -38.31 12.52 -22.80
N CYS A 77 -37.79 11.76 -23.77
CA CYS A 77 -36.43 11.21 -23.78
C CYS A 77 -36.25 10.02 -22.82
N VAL A 78 -37.26 9.14 -22.70
CA VAL A 78 -37.25 8.05 -21.70
C VAL A 78 -36.93 6.69 -22.32
N ALA A 79 -37.51 6.36 -23.47
CA ALA A 79 -37.37 5.05 -24.09
C ALA A 79 -36.57 5.10 -25.39
N GLU A 80 -37.15 5.64 -26.46
CA GLU A 80 -36.55 5.61 -27.81
C GLU A 80 -36.72 6.95 -28.52
N TYR A 81 -35.79 7.25 -29.41
CA TYR A 81 -35.88 8.42 -30.27
C TYR A 81 -36.55 8.03 -31.60
N GLU A 82 -37.37 8.94 -32.13
CA GLU A 82 -38.06 8.73 -33.40
C GLU A 82 -37.24 9.24 -34.58
N GLN A 83 -36.51 10.34 -34.38
CA GLN A 83 -35.76 11.00 -35.44
C GLN A 83 -34.46 11.62 -34.95
N LEU A 84 -33.37 11.39 -35.68
CA LEU A 84 -32.10 12.10 -35.49
C LEU A 84 -32.16 13.49 -36.11
N TYR A 85 -31.59 14.44 -35.38
CA TYR A 85 -31.53 15.85 -35.75
C TYR A 85 -30.07 16.28 -35.91
N THR A 86 -29.70 16.60 -37.15
CA THR A 86 -28.37 17.13 -37.49
C THR A 86 -28.30 18.63 -37.16
N GLU A 87 -27.08 19.15 -37.04
CA GLU A 87 -26.79 20.57 -36.76
C GLU A 87 -27.58 21.52 -37.68
N ASP A 88 -27.55 21.27 -39.00
CA ASP A 88 -28.28 22.09 -39.98
C ASP A 88 -29.78 22.16 -39.70
N LYS A 89 -30.37 21.06 -39.22
CA LYS A 89 -31.80 21.00 -38.89
C LYS A 89 -32.09 21.77 -37.61
N ILE A 90 -31.19 21.75 -36.62
CA ILE A 90 -31.32 22.55 -35.39
C ILE A 90 -31.32 24.04 -35.73
N ILE A 91 -30.38 24.49 -36.56
CA ILE A 91 -30.28 25.89 -37.00
C ILE A 91 -31.56 26.31 -37.74
N ALA A 92 -32.04 25.47 -38.66
CA ALA A 92 -33.28 25.74 -39.38
C ALA A 92 -34.51 25.79 -38.46
N ALA A 93 -34.60 24.88 -37.48
CA ALA A 93 -35.70 24.83 -36.52
C ALA A 93 -35.68 26.01 -35.54
N GLN A 94 -34.50 26.51 -35.15
CA GLN A 94 -34.36 27.73 -34.37
C GLN A 94 -34.81 28.97 -35.16
N ALA A 95 -34.44 29.08 -36.44
CA ALA A 95 -34.89 30.17 -37.31
C ALA A 95 -36.43 30.22 -37.47
N LEU A 96 -37.09 29.07 -37.32
CA LEU A 96 -38.55 28.92 -37.35
C LEU A 96 -39.21 29.05 -35.96
N ASN A 97 -38.46 29.34 -34.90
CA ASN A 97 -38.93 29.39 -33.51
C ASN A 97 -39.60 28.09 -33.03
N LEU A 98 -39.18 26.94 -33.59
CA LEU A 98 -39.65 25.61 -33.20
C LEU A 98 -38.84 25.04 -32.02
N ILE A 99 -37.59 25.48 -31.89
CA ILE A 99 -36.67 25.13 -30.81
C ILE A 99 -36.19 26.44 -30.15
N PRO A 100 -35.99 26.46 -28.83
CA PRO A 100 -35.44 27.62 -28.13
C PRO A 100 -34.06 28.07 -28.68
N GLU A 101 -33.84 29.38 -28.78
CA GLU A 101 -32.58 29.97 -29.26
C GLU A 101 -31.39 29.74 -28.29
N ASN A 102 -31.66 29.39 -27.04
CA ASN A 102 -30.64 29.14 -26.02
C ASN A 102 -30.00 27.74 -26.11
N VAL A 103 -30.35 26.94 -27.12
CA VAL A 103 -29.77 25.61 -27.36
C VAL A 103 -28.58 25.75 -28.30
N ASP A 104 -27.41 25.22 -27.91
CA ASP A 104 -26.22 25.21 -28.77
C ASP A 104 -26.46 24.33 -30.02
N PRO A 105 -26.23 24.82 -31.24
CA PRO A 105 -26.44 24.04 -32.46
C PRO A 105 -25.57 22.77 -32.54
N ILE A 106 -24.40 22.81 -31.91
CA ILE A 106 -23.44 21.71 -31.87
C ILE A 106 -23.64 20.95 -30.55
N ALA A 107 -24.07 19.69 -30.66
CA ALA A 107 -24.15 18.78 -29.53
C ALA A 107 -22.73 18.43 -29.03
N ARG A 108 -22.35 18.89 -27.84
CA ARG A 108 -21.03 18.64 -27.24
C ARG A 108 -21.13 18.47 -25.74
N ASN A 109 -20.23 17.66 -25.17
CA ASN A 109 -20.10 17.54 -23.72
C ASN A 109 -19.62 18.87 -23.12
N ASP A 110 -20.33 19.34 -22.09
CA ASP A 110 -19.90 20.49 -21.31
C ASP A 110 -18.63 20.18 -20.51
N LEU A 111 -17.71 21.14 -20.43
CA LEU A 111 -16.50 21.09 -19.61
C LEU A 111 -16.83 20.81 -18.14
N GLN A 112 -17.94 21.37 -17.64
CA GLN A 112 -18.40 21.14 -16.27
C GLN A 112 -18.77 19.66 -16.03
N ARG A 113 -19.45 19.03 -17.00
CA ARG A 113 -19.82 17.61 -16.95
C ARG A 113 -18.57 16.73 -16.94
N ASN A 114 -17.64 16.99 -17.85
CA ASN A 114 -16.36 16.28 -17.91
C ASN A 114 -15.57 16.41 -16.60
N LEU A 115 -15.45 17.62 -16.04
CA LEU A 115 -14.67 17.83 -14.82
C LEU A 115 -15.23 17.07 -13.61
N SER A 116 -16.56 16.99 -13.48
CA SER A 116 -17.20 16.28 -12.36
C SER A 116 -16.93 14.78 -12.38
N VAL A 117 -17.06 14.15 -13.55
CA VAL A 117 -16.89 12.70 -13.74
C VAL A 117 -15.41 12.32 -13.67
N TYR A 118 -14.56 12.98 -14.47
CA TYR A 118 -13.13 12.67 -14.49
C TYR A 118 -12.44 13.07 -13.18
N GLY A 119 -12.91 14.14 -12.51
CA GLY A 119 -12.39 14.55 -11.22
C GLY A 119 -12.60 13.49 -10.13
N LEU A 120 -13.79 12.88 -10.08
CA LEU A 120 -14.09 11.82 -9.11
C LEU A 120 -13.25 10.56 -9.37
N LEU A 121 -13.10 10.17 -10.64
CA LEU A 121 -12.25 9.03 -11.03
C LEU A 121 -10.77 9.25 -10.68
N ILE A 122 -10.23 10.44 -10.98
CA ILE A 122 -8.85 10.81 -10.65
C ILE A 122 -8.63 10.81 -9.13
N ALA A 123 -9.57 11.38 -8.37
CA ALA A 123 -9.50 11.39 -6.90
C ALA A 123 -9.51 9.96 -6.33
N GLY A 124 -10.37 9.09 -6.85
CA GLY A 124 -10.41 7.66 -6.49
C GLY A 124 -9.08 6.95 -6.78
N PHE A 125 -8.51 7.17 -7.97
CA PHE A 125 -7.24 6.58 -8.36
C PHE A 125 -6.07 7.05 -7.49
N LEU A 126 -5.98 8.36 -7.22
CA LEU A 126 -4.96 8.93 -6.33
C LEU A 126 -5.09 8.42 -4.89
N GLY A 127 -6.32 8.27 -4.40
CA GLY A 127 -6.60 7.68 -3.10
C GLY A 127 -6.08 6.23 -3.00
N LEU A 128 -6.41 5.40 -3.99
CA LEU A 128 -5.92 4.03 -4.07
C LEU A 128 -4.38 3.97 -4.15
N PHE A 129 -3.80 4.83 -4.98
CA PHE A 129 -2.34 4.92 -5.15
C PHE A 129 -1.64 5.31 -3.85
N ALA A 130 -2.19 6.26 -3.10
CA ALA A 130 -1.67 6.65 -1.79
C ALA A 130 -1.71 5.49 -0.77
N VAL A 131 -2.80 4.70 -0.77
CA VAL A 131 -2.93 3.51 0.08
C VAL A 131 -1.89 2.44 -0.29
N ILE A 132 -1.68 2.19 -1.59
CA ILE A 132 -0.67 1.25 -2.09
C ILE A 132 0.72 1.70 -1.64
N ILE A 133 1.08 2.97 -1.84
CA ILE A 133 2.38 3.51 -1.40
C ILE A 133 2.56 3.34 0.10
N ARG A 134 1.52 3.63 0.91
CA ARG A 134 1.58 3.48 2.37
C ARG A 134 1.82 2.03 2.77
N ARG A 135 1.16 1.07 2.12
CA ARG A 135 1.33 -0.36 2.35
C ARG A 135 2.73 -0.84 1.95
N VAL A 136 3.21 -0.44 0.77
CA VAL A 136 4.55 -0.79 0.29
C VAL A 136 5.63 -0.24 1.22
N LYS A 137 5.52 1.03 1.65
CA LYS A 137 6.45 1.62 2.64
C LYS A 137 6.45 0.85 3.97
N SER A 138 5.27 0.43 4.44
CA SER A 138 5.14 -0.36 5.66
C SER A 138 5.78 -1.75 5.55
N LEU A 139 5.59 -2.42 4.41
CA LEU A 139 6.14 -3.74 4.11
C LEU A 139 7.66 -3.68 3.94
N MET A 140 8.16 -2.72 3.18
CA MET A 140 9.59 -2.53 2.94
C MET A 140 10.35 -1.96 4.16
N GLY A 141 9.67 -1.62 5.25
CA GLY A 141 10.33 -1.15 6.47
C GLY A 141 11.13 0.13 6.26
N TYR A 142 10.70 1.00 5.34
CA TYR A 142 11.42 2.20 4.92
C TYR A 142 11.39 3.35 5.93
N ASP A 143 10.89 3.13 7.15
CA ASP A 143 11.14 4.07 8.22
C ASP A 143 12.57 3.86 8.75
N LEU A 144 13.54 4.32 7.94
CA LEU A 144 14.98 4.28 8.22
C LEU A 144 15.38 5.27 9.33
N ARG A 145 14.48 6.19 9.72
CA ARG A 145 14.77 7.26 10.69
C ARG A 145 13.92 7.18 11.96
N GLY A 146 12.79 6.47 11.95
CA GLY A 146 11.97 6.25 13.13
C GLY A 146 12.59 5.25 14.12
N PRO A 147 12.36 5.42 15.44
CA PRO A 147 12.80 4.44 16.43
C PRO A 147 12.06 3.11 16.21
N MET A 148 12.78 2.00 16.36
CA MET A 148 12.21 0.66 16.16
C MET A 148 11.01 0.42 17.09
N ARG A 149 10.10 -0.49 16.68
CA ARG A 149 8.96 -0.93 17.51
C ARG A 149 9.47 -1.38 18.88
N LYS A 150 8.87 -0.86 19.97
CA LYS A 150 9.31 -1.10 21.36
C LYS A 150 9.53 -2.58 21.68
N LYS A 151 8.62 -3.46 21.21
CA LYS A 151 8.72 -4.92 21.41
C LYS A 151 9.91 -5.55 20.68
N ALA A 152 10.22 -5.11 19.46
CA ALA A 152 11.37 -5.62 18.70
C ALA A 152 12.69 -5.13 19.32
N ALA A 153 12.74 -3.84 19.67
CA ALA A 153 13.90 -3.24 20.33
C ALA A 153 14.23 -3.91 21.68
N HIS A 154 13.21 -4.21 22.49
CA HIS A 154 13.39 -4.90 23.78
C HIS A 154 13.92 -6.33 23.59
N ARG A 155 13.47 -7.04 22.55
CA ARG A 155 13.98 -8.38 22.25
C ARG A 155 15.41 -8.39 21.77
N ILE A 156 15.79 -7.42 20.95
CA ILE A 156 17.19 -7.25 20.52
C ILE A 156 18.07 -6.97 21.74
N LEU A 157 17.65 -6.07 22.63
CA LEU A 157 18.36 -5.82 23.87
C LEU A 157 18.45 -7.08 24.75
N SER A 158 17.35 -7.83 24.90
CA SER A 158 17.33 -9.07 25.67
C SER A 158 18.28 -10.11 25.08
N ALA A 159 18.28 -10.33 23.76
CA ALA A 159 19.22 -11.23 23.09
C ALA A 159 20.68 -10.82 23.32
N MET A 160 20.99 -9.52 23.29
CA MET A 160 22.32 -9.00 23.61
C MET A 160 22.72 -9.25 25.07
N CYS A 161 21.77 -9.11 26.01
CA CYS A 161 22.02 -9.39 27.43
C CYS A 161 22.25 -10.89 27.69
N HIS A 162 21.50 -11.76 27.00
CA HIS A 162 21.74 -13.21 27.06
C HIS A 162 23.11 -13.59 26.49
N MET A 163 23.51 -12.96 25.38
CA MET A 163 24.84 -13.15 24.81
C MET A 163 25.95 -12.76 25.80
N ALA A 164 25.85 -11.59 26.42
CA ALA A 164 26.85 -11.17 27.42
C ALA A 164 26.90 -12.11 28.65
N LYS A 165 25.79 -12.77 29.00
CA LYS A 165 25.77 -13.70 30.14
C LYS A 165 26.41 -15.06 29.83
N CYS A 166 26.76 -15.36 28.57
CA CYS A 166 27.25 -16.68 28.16
C CYS A 166 28.57 -17.09 28.82
N ASP A 167 29.41 -16.14 29.23
CA ASP A 167 30.69 -16.40 29.90
C ASP A 167 30.65 -16.14 31.43
N SER A 168 29.45 -15.96 31.97
CA SER A 168 29.10 -15.80 33.40
C SER A 168 29.55 -14.50 34.10
N ILE A 169 30.35 -13.64 33.46
CA ILE A 169 30.84 -12.40 34.07
C ILE A 169 30.55 -11.24 33.13
N VAL A 170 29.55 -10.43 33.48
CA VAL A 170 29.23 -9.21 32.73
C VAL A 170 29.91 -8.01 33.40
N ASP A 171 30.86 -7.39 32.72
CA ASP A 171 31.59 -6.24 33.25
C ASP A 171 30.92 -4.89 32.90
N ALA A 172 31.39 -3.80 33.50
CA ALA A 172 30.85 -2.47 33.24
C ALA A 172 31.08 -1.98 31.79
N THR A 173 32.14 -2.49 31.14
CA THR A 173 32.51 -2.16 29.76
C THR A 173 31.52 -2.75 28.77
N GLU A 174 31.15 -4.02 28.97
CA GLU A 174 30.16 -4.76 28.18
C GLU A 174 28.77 -4.16 28.33
N LEU A 175 28.37 -3.79 29.55
CA LEU A 175 27.10 -3.07 29.77
C LEU A 175 27.07 -1.74 29.02
N ALA A 176 28.17 -0.99 29.03
CA ALA A 176 28.28 0.27 28.29
C ALA A 176 28.21 0.03 26.77
N HIS A 177 28.83 -1.05 26.29
CA HIS A 177 28.82 -1.46 24.89
C HIS A 177 27.43 -1.91 24.43
N ILE A 178 26.75 -2.77 25.20
CA ILE A 178 25.35 -3.18 24.96
C ILE A 178 24.46 -1.95 24.83
N ARG A 179 24.59 -0.98 25.76
CA ARG A 179 23.80 0.25 25.71
C ARG A 179 24.06 1.06 24.43
N LYS A 180 25.32 1.27 24.08
CA LYS A 180 25.74 2.01 22.88
C LYS A 180 25.17 1.34 21.63
N MET A 181 25.31 0.03 21.53
CA MET A 181 24.88 -0.75 20.39
C MET A 181 23.35 -0.85 20.30
N ALA A 182 22.65 -1.06 21.42
CA ALA A 182 21.19 -1.02 21.47
C ALA A 182 20.66 0.35 21.02
N ARG A 183 21.28 1.46 21.43
CA ARG A 183 20.89 2.80 20.94
C ARG A 183 21.14 2.95 19.44
N HIS A 184 22.28 2.48 18.95
CA HIS A 184 22.64 2.57 17.54
C HIS A 184 21.69 1.77 16.65
N LEU A 185 21.43 0.50 16.99
CA LEU A 185 20.62 -0.41 16.18
C LEU A 185 19.12 -0.14 16.32
N THR A 186 18.66 0.27 17.51
CA THR A 186 17.21 0.41 17.78
C THR A 186 16.70 1.84 17.75
N GLY A 187 17.58 2.83 17.81
CA GLY A 187 17.23 4.24 17.97
C GLY A 187 16.65 4.59 19.35
N ARG A 188 16.68 3.66 20.32
CA ARG A 188 16.15 3.85 21.68
C ARG A 188 17.27 3.92 22.71
N SER A 189 17.18 4.87 23.64
CA SER A 189 18.06 4.92 24.80
C SER A 189 17.48 4.09 25.93
N TYR A 190 18.33 3.30 26.57
CA TYR A 190 18.02 2.56 27.80
C TYR A 190 18.94 3.07 28.91
N PRO A 191 18.44 3.31 30.13
CA PRO A 191 19.30 3.64 31.26
C PRO A 191 20.12 2.41 31.68
N ASN A 192 21.29 2.63 32.29
CA ASN A 192 22.15 1.53 32.72
C ASN A 192 21.46 0.60 33.72
N SER A 193 20.64 1.15 34.61
CA SER A 193 19.86 0.38 35.59
C SER A 193 18.99 -0.68 34.93
N ASP A 194 18.30 -0.35 33.83
CA ASP A 194 17.40 -1.29 33.16
C ASP A 194 18.16 -2.44 32.51
N ILE A 195 19.34 -2.17 31.96
CA ILE A 195 20.20 -3.20 31.37
C ILE A 195 20.77 -4.10 32.46
N ILE A 196 21.22 -3.53 33.58
CA ILE A 196 21.69 -4.28 34.75
C ILE A 196 20.57 -5.19 35.27
N HIS A 197 19.36 -4.64 35.51
CA HIS A 197 18.21 -5.43 35.94
C HIS A 197 17.85 -6.55 34.95
N MET A 198 17.99 -6.31 33.65
CA MET A 198 17.74 -7.33 32.63
C MET A 198 18.79 -8.45 32.69
N VAL A 199 20.08 -8.11 32.80
CA VAL A 199 21.19 -9.07 32.90
C VAL A 199 21.12 -9.87 34.20
N ASP A 200 20.69 -9.25 35.30
CA ASP A 200 20.54 -9.91 36.60
C ASP A 200 19.32 -10.84 36.66
N ALA A 201 18.25 -10.52 35.94
CA ALA A 201 17.05 -11.35 35.86
C ALA A 201 17.24 -12.58 34.94
N ILE A 202 18.29 -12.61 34.12
CA ILE A 202 18.59 -13.73 33.23
C ILE A 202 19.24 -14.86 34.04
N ASP A 203 18.54 -15.99 34.12
CA ASP A 203 19.07 -17.24 34.63
C ASP A 203 19.55 -18.12 33.46
N MET A 204 20.87 -18.30 33.35
CA MET A 204 21.51 -19.17 32.34
C MET A 204 21.94 -20.53 32.94
N SER A 205 21.56 -20.85 34.18
CA SER A 205 22.03 -22.06 34.88
C SER A 205 21.66 -23.37 34.17
N ALA A 206 20.52 -23.41 33.48
CA ALA A 206 20.07 -24.56 32.69
C ALA A 206 20.39 -24.45 31.19
N GLY A 207 21.01 -23.35 30.74
CA GLY A 207 21.11 -22.99 29.33
C GLY A 207 19.76 -22.61 28.71
N LEU A 208 19.78 -22.22 27.43
CA LEU A 208 18.57 -21.92 26.66
C LEU A 208 18.17 -23.13 25.82
N ALA A 209 16.88 -23.40 25.72
CA ALA A 209 16.36 -24.43 24.85
C ALA A 209 16.07 -23.87 23.45
N GLU A 210 15.93 -24.76 22.45
CA GLU A 210 15.69 -24.37 21.05
C GLU A 210 14.49 -23.42 20.89
N HIS A 211 13.43 -23.64 21.66
CA HIS A 211 12.22 -22.81 21.62
C HIS A 211 12.47 -21.36 22.08
N ASP A 212 13.46 -21.12 22.94
CA ASP A 212 13.84 -19.78 23.38
C ASP A 212 14.49 -18.99 22.23
N PHE A 213 15.36 -19.66 21.45
CA PHE A 213 15.97 -19.09 20.25
C PHE A 213 14.92 -18.71 19.20
N ILE A 214 13.91 -19.56 18.99
CA ILE A 214 12.76 -19.25 18.12
C ILE A 214 11.94 -18.08 18.68
N ALA A 215 11.78 -17.99 20.01
CA ALA A 215 11.01 -16.93 20.66
C ALA A 215 11.63 -15.54 20.48
N PHE A 216 12.96 -15.42 20.43
CA PHE A 216 13.65 -14.17 20.08
C PHE A 216 13.21 -13.66 18.70
N GLY A 217 13.17 -14.55 17.70
CA GLY A 217 12.81 -14.23 16.32
C GLY A 217 11.32 -14.03 16.04
N LYS A 218 10.43 -14.55 16.90
CA LYS A 218 8.98 -14.65 16.62
C LYS A 218 8.29 -13.31 16.35
N GLY A 219 8.06 -12.95 15.09
CA GLY A 219 7.39 -11.70 14.72
C GLY A 219 8.33 -10.50 14.57
N LEU A 220 9.64 -10.77 14.49
CA LEU A 220 10.62 -9.85 13.92
C LEU A 220 10.57 -9.91 12.39
N ARG A 221 10.76 -8.77 11.73
CA ARG A 221 10.99 -8.68 10.29
C ARG A 221 12.41 -9.13 9.96
N ASP A 222 12.69 -9.49 8.72
CA ASP A 222 14.03 -9.96 8.31
C ASP A 222 15.12 -8.95 8.65
N ARG A 223 14.87 -7.65 8.39
CA ARG A 223 15.77 -6.58 8.81
C ARG A 223 15.98 -6.49 10.33
N GLU A 224 14.95 -6.76 11.12
CA GLU A 224 15.07 -6.75 12.59
C GLU A 224 15.85 -7.98 13.09
N LYS A 225 15.77 -9.11 12.39
CA LYS A 225 16.59 -10.31 12.65
C LYS A 225 18.06 -10.04 12.34
N ASP A 226 18.35 -9.37 11.23
CA ASP A 226 19.72 -8.95 10.87
C ASP A 226 20.31 -8.02 11.94
N LEU A 227 19.54 -7.02 12.41
CA LEU A 227 19.97 -6.13 13.49
C LEU A 227 20.16 -6.87 14.82
N MET A 228 19.32 -7.86 15.13
CA MET A 228 19.51 -8.70 16.31
C MET A 228 20.83 -9.46 16.24
N MET A 229 21.10 -10.11 15.10
CA MET A 229 22.32 -10.85 14.86
C MET A 229 23.56 -9.94 14.92
N GLN A 230 23.48 -8.75 14.32
CA GLN A 230 24.54 -7.76 14.40
C GLN A 230 24.82 -7.33 15.84
N GLY A 231 23.76 -7.10 16.63
CA GLY A 231 23.86 -6.71 18.03
C GLY A 231 24.55 -7.78 18.88
N ILE A 232 24.15 -9.04 18.76
CA ILE A 232 24.76 -10.12 19.55
C ILE A 232 26.21 -10.39 19.15
N LEU A 233 26.54 -10.37 17.85
CA LEU A 233 27.91 -10.58 17.39
C LEU A 233 28.83 -9.43 17.81
N SER A 234 28.32 -8.19 17.80
CA SER A 234 29.08 -7.05 18.30
C SER A 234 29.39 -7.14 19.79
N VAL A 235 28.51 -7.76 20.58
CA VAL A 235 28.73 -8.02 22.01
C VAL A 235 29.77 -9.12 22.19
N ALA A 236 29.60 -10.27 21.52
CA ALA A 236 30.53 -11.40 21.60
C ALA A 236 31.96 -11.07 21.13
N ILE A 237 32.12 -10.12 20.20
CA ILE A 237 33.44 -9.72 19.68
C ILE A 237 34.05 -8.57 20.51
N ALA A 238 33.30 -7.95 21.43
CA ALA A 238 33.76 -6.78 22.18
C ALA A 238 35.02 -7.05 23.01
N SER A 239 35.19 -8.28 23.51
CA SER A 239 36.34 -8.75 24.28
C SER A 239 37.56 -9.11 23.40
N GLY A 240 37.46 -8.96 22.07
CA GLY A 240 38.54 -9.21 21.10
C GLY A 240 38.66 -10.66 20.63
N ARG A 241 37.92 -11.60 21.22
CA ARG A 241 37.81 -12.99 20.75
C ARG A 241 36.45 -13.56 21.13
N MET A 242 35.84 -14.31 20.21
CA MET A 242 34.61 -15.03 20.50
C MET A 242 34.93 -16.35 21.20
N GLN A 243 34.35 -16.57 22.37
CA GLN A 243 34.46 -17.81 23.13
C GLN A 243 33.57 -18.91 22.54
N PRO A 244 33.86 -20.20 22.80
CA PRO A 244 33.04 -21.31 22.27
C PRO A 244 31.55 -21.21 22.63
N ASN A 245 31.23 -20.80 23.86
CA ASN A 245 29.83 -20.67 24.33
C ASN A 245 29.09 -19.55 23.58
N GLU A 246 29.77 -18.44 23.28
CA GLU A 246 29.19 -17.32 22.52
C GLU A 246 28.98 -17.71 21.06
N HIS A 247 29.92 -18.47 20.48
CA HIS A 247 29.79 -19.00 19.13
C HIS A 247 28.62 -19.99 19.01
N GLU A 248 28.47 -20.88 20.00
CA GLU A 248 27.34 -21.80 20.08
C GLU A 248 26.01 -21.03 20.18
N PHE A 249 25.93 -20.04 21.07
CA PHE A 249 24.76 -19.18 21.20
C PHE A 249 24.44 -18.44 19.89
N ALA A 250 25.44 -17.84 19.23
CA ALA A 250 25.23 -17.11 17.98
C ALA A 250 24.70 -18.03 16.87
N THR A 251 25.23 -19.26 16.79
CA THR A 251 24.82 -20.26 15.80
C THR A 251 23.40 -20.77 16.08
N ALA A 252 23.09 -21.07 17.34
CA ALA A 252 21.76 -21.50 17.78
C ALA A 252 20.72 -20.40 17.56
N LEU A 253 21.07 -19.13 17.83
CA LEU A 253 20.21 -18.00 17.52
C LEU A 253 19.99 -17.85 16.02
N ALA A 254 21.04 -17.95 15.20
CA ALA A 254 20.91 -17.86 13.74
C ALA A 254 19.93 -18.91 13.20
N TYR A 255 20.02 -20.14 13.73
CA TYR A 255 19.09 -21.22 13.42
C TYR A 255 17.66 -20.88 13.89
N GLY A 256 17.48 -20.42 15.14
CA GLY A 256 16.17 -20.04 15.68
C GLY A 256 15.52 -18.84 14.97
N LEU A 257 16.31 -17.94 14.38
CA LEU A 257 15.84 -16.84 13.54
C LEU A 257 15.43 -17.29 12.12
N GLY A 258 15.82 -18.49 11.72
CA GLY A 258 15.69 -18.99 10.35
C GLY A 258 16.60 -18.22 9.38
N MET A 259 17.78 -17.79 9.84
CA MET A 259 18.72 -17.01 9.03
C MET A 259 19.54 -17.94 8.12
N PRO A 260 19.53 -17.73 6.79
CA PRO A 260 20.42 -18.44 5.87
C PRO A 260 21.90 -18.27 6.24
N GLY A 261 22.72 -19.29 5.98
CA GLY A 261 24.15 -19.25 6.31
C GLY A 261 24.94 -18.16 5.55
N GLU A 262 24.45 -17.71 4.40
CA GLU A 262 25.03 -16.56 3.66
C GLU A 262 24.76 -15.24 4.39
N ASP A 263 23.54 -15.05 4.89
CA ASP A 263 23.16 -13.87 5.66
C ASP A 263 23.94 -13.80 6.98
N PHE A 264 24.11 -14.94 7.66
CA PHE A 264 24.92 -15.01 8.88
C PHE A 264 26.37 -14.57 8.64
N ARG A 265 27.03 -15.07 7.58
CA ARG A 265 28.39 -14.67 7.22
C ARG A 265 28.49 -13.18 6.91
N ARG A 266 27.53 -12.65 6.13
CA ARG A 266 27.46 -11.21 5.84
C ARG A 266 27.37 -10.37 7.12
N VAL A 267 26.53 -10.78 8.07
CA VAL A 267 26.37 -10.04 9.34
C VAL A 267 27.61 -10.16 10.22
N LEU A 268 28.26 -11.33 10.24
CA LEU A 268 29.53 -11.54 10.93
C LEU A 268 30.65 -10.65 10.36
N ASP A 269 30.80 -10.59 9.04
CA ASP A 269 31.79 -9.72 8.39
C ASP A 269 31.55 -8.24 8.74
N ASN A 270 30.29 -7.81 8.76
CA ASN A 270 29.91 -6.46 9.18
C ASN A 270 30.22 -6.18 10.64
N ALA A 271 30.03 -7.16 11.53
CA ALA A 271 30.33 -7.02 12.95
C ALA A 271 31.85 -6.94 13.19
N LEU A 272 32.66 -7.70 12.44
CA LEU A 272 34.12 -7.65 12.48
C LEU A 272 34.70 -6.36 11.88
N ALA A 273 34.05 -5.81 10.85
CA ALA A 273 34.47 -4.57 10.21
C ALA A 273 34.08 -3.30 11.01
N ALA A 274 33.18 -3.42 11.99
CA ALA A 274 32.75 -2.29 12.80
C ALA A 274 33.88 -1.91 13.80
N PRO A 275 34.34 -0.65 13.82
CA PRO A 275 35.42 -0.25 14.71
C PRO A 275 34.99 -0.39 16.18
N THR A 276 35.67 -1.28 16.91
CA THR A 276 35.65 -1.39 18.36
C THR A 276 36.38 -0.18 18.94
N SER A 277 35.68 0.96 19.01
CA SER A 277 36.16 2.19 19.68
C SER A 277 35.13 2.73 20.64
#